data_AF-A0A953QDN8-F1
#
_entry.id   AF-A0A953QDN8-F1
#
_cell.length_a   1.000
_cell.length_b   1.000
_cell.length_c   1.000
_cell.angle_alpha   90.00
_cell.angle_beta   90.00
_cell.angle_gamma   90.00
#
_symmetry.space_group_name_H-M   'P 1'
#
loop_
_entity.id
_entity.type
_entity.pdbx_description
1 polymer ?
#
loop_
_entity_poly.entity_id
_entity_poly.type
_entity_poly.pdbx_seq_one_letter_code
_entity_poly.pdbx_strand_id
1 'polypeptide(L)'
;GSVPMSGAMFKTDVFGAALKASHPISLKTPLVDSANLVSSLAATGTTADPLHKVVLINGTVECTSCHEPHNQRIDKISQNFLVRDGANGQICLACHDPNARTVNGKSNPLAQWSGSIHATSGDIVNPQAGIGSYSTIAQFACLSCHMPHNANGASGILRGANPPAVNMDVTTQACVTCHSGGSNLQQSPPSVCAEFSKIGHPFPSQGNSHDAKEPAVLVNNRHSTCADCHNSHSSFPVGAFGSAPQIRPSQTGVVGVSATDGSTPVIPAFNQYENCLRCHGTSPGKQRLDVYGYAPFRAVSAADPLNVISEMTVTASSSHPVLHDMSSPWPQPSLLTYMTKLDASPDTMRPLGSGQATRIFCSDCHNSDDNREFGGPGPNGPHGSIYPHILERRYEFSRVAPGTNFPVNGPGSPILNPFVNPSLEGGGTNPGPYVLCAKCHDLGKILQDTSFKPGPTGKGGHFTHISDQGISCSVCHTAHGMGSLSANISGQRMVNFDVNVVAPNGTSPISYNHTAKTCVLACHGYDHNSDGTVAPIPSPGSAPTHRGRQGTR
;
A
#
# COMPACT_ATOMS: atom_id res chain seq x y z
N GLY A 1 25.96 -33.72 -46.87
CA GLY A 1 26.07 -32.67 -47.90
C GLY A 1 26.16 -31.34 -47.20
N SER A 2 27.00 -30.44 -47.70
CA SER A 2 27.09 -29.07 -47.19
C SER A 2 25.79 -28.33 -47.49
N VAL A 3 25.06 -27.93 -46.45
CA VAL A 3 23.88 -27.06 -46.59
C VAL A 3 24.40 -25.65 -46.86
N PRO A 4 24.06 -25.00 -47.98
CA PRO A 4 24.41 -23.61 -48.21
C PRO A 4 23.73 -22.76 -47.13
N MET A 5 24.51 -22.20 -46.21
CA MET A 5 24.00 -21.24 -45.24
C MET A 5 24.09 -19.83 -45.83
N SER A 6 23.03 -19.04 -45.71
CA SER A 6 23.00 -17.62 -46.08
C SER A 6 22.43 -16.80 -44.93
N GLY A 7 22.87 -15.54 -44.83
CA GLY A 7 22.49 -14.62 -43.76
C GLY A 7 23.50 -14.56 -42.61
N ALA A 8 23.30 -13.58 -41.72
CA ALA A 8 24.00 -13.46 -40.45
C ALA A 8 22.96 -13.57 -39.33
N MET A 9 23.35 -14.14 -38.18
CA MET A 9 22.52 -14.07 -36.97
C MET A 9 22.22 -12.61 -36.64
N PHE A 10 21.02 -12.32 -36.14
CA PHE A 10 20.73 -11.00 -35.61
C PHE A 10 21.70 -10.70 -34.48
N LYS A 11 22.08 -9.42 -34.33
CA LYS A 11 23.03 -9.01 -33.28
C LYS A 11 22.55 -9.41 -31.88
N THR A 12 21.23 -9.47 -31.67
CA THR A 12 20.59 -9.94 -30.43
C THR A 12 20.76 -11.44 -30.20
N ASP A 13 20.92 -12.23 -31.26
CA ASP A 13 20.96 -13.70 -31.19
C ASP A 13 22.40 -14.22 -31.09
N VAL A 14 23.39 -13.33 -31.21
CA VAL A 14 24.80 -13.64 -30.98
C VAL A 14 25.10 -13.44 -29.50
N PHE A 15 25.07 -14.53 -28.72
CA PHE A 15 25.43 -14.48 -27.31
C PHE A 15 26.90 -14.09 -27.13
N GLY A 16 27.14 -13.02 -26.37
CA GLY A 16 28.48 -12.67 -25.88
C GLY A 16 28.89 -13.52 -24.67
N ALA A 17 30.04 -13.21 -24.07
CA ALA A 17 30.50 -13.87 -22.85
C ALA A 17 29.66 -13.53 -21.59
N ALA A 18 28.86 -12.45 -21.66
CA ALA A 18 27.99 -12.02 -20.57
C ALA A 18 26.61 -12.66 -20.68
N LEU A 19 26.41 -13.79 -20.01
CA LEU A 19 25.21 -14.62 -20.16
C LEU A 19 24.12 -14.35 -19.11
N LYS A 20 24.32 -13.40 -18.19
CA LYS A 20 23.40 -13.13 -17.06
C LYS A 20 21.96 -12.82 -17.46
N ALA A 21 21.74 -12.35 -18.69
CA ALA A 21 20.43 -12.07 -19.27
C ALA A 21 19.80 -13.29 -19.98
N SER A 22 20.44 -14.46 -19.91
CA SER A 22 20.05 -15.68 -20.61
C SER A 22 20.01 -16.86 -19.64
N HIS A 23 18.82 -17.44 -19.52
CA HIS A 23 18.59 -18.76 -18.98
C HIS A 23 18.58 -19.76 -20.15
N PRO A 24 19.16 -20.96 -20.03
CA PRO A 24 19.74 -21.58 -18.84
C PRO A 24 21.27 -21.48 -18.76
N ILE A 25 21.89 -20.70 -19.63
CA ILE A 25 23.36 -20.58 -19.77
C ILE A 25 24.00 -19.84 -18.57
N SER A 26 23.19 -19.38 -17.61
CA SER A 26 23.59 -18.78 -16.33
C SER A 26 23.49 -19.71 -15.11
N LEU A 27 23.22 -21.00 -15.31
CA LEU A 27 23.09 -21.93 -14.18
C LEU A 27 24.46 -22.23 -13.55
N LYS A 28 24.49 -22.21 -12.21
CA LYS A 28 25.66 -22.64 -11.44
C LYS A 28 25.83 -24.15 -11.60
N THR A 29 27.02 -24.60 -12.00
CA THR A 29 27.40 -26.01 -12.02
C THR A 29 28.33 -26.31 -10.83
N PRO A 30 28.15 -27.46 -10.13
CA PRO A 30 27.02 -28.39 -10.24
C PRO A 30 25.69 -27.72 -9.83
N LEU A 31 24.58 -28.22 -10.37
CA LEU A 31 23.23 -27.72 -10.06
C LEU A 31 22.98 -27.78 -8.55
N VAL A 32 22.59 -26.64 -7.98
CA VAL A 32 22.21 -26.54 -6.57
C VAL A 32 20.69 -26.59 -6.49
N ASP A 33 20.19 -27.50 -5.66
CA ASP A 33 18.76 -27.68 -5.45
C ASP A 33 18.08 -26.42 -4.88
N SER A 34 16.85 -26.17 -5.29
CA SER A 34 16.02 -25.07 -4.80
C SER A 34 14.55 -25.47 -4.80
N ALA A 35 13.75 -24.81 -3.95
CA ALA A 35 12.37 -25.20 -3.70
C ALA A 35 11.47 -25.19 -4.95
N ASN A 36 11.82 -24.41 -5.96
CA ASN A 36 11.12 -24.33 -7.24
C ASN A 36 11.63 -25.31 -8.30
N LEU A 37 12.62 -26.15 -8.01
CA LEU A 37 13.09 -27.19 -8.94
C LEU A 37 12.41 -28.52 -8.64
N VAL A 38 12.24 -29.34 -9.67
CA VAL A 38 11.85 -30.74 -9.52
C VAL A 38 12.93 -31.49 -8.74
N SER A 39 12.54 -32.33 -7.78
CA SER A 39 13.47 -32.99 -6.87
C SER A 39 14.47 -33.93 -7.57
N SER A 40 14.06 -34.52 -8.70
CA SER A 40 14.90 -35.40 -9.53
C SER A 40 16.08 -34.66 -10.18
N LEU A 41 16.01 -33.34 -10.34
CA LEU A 41 17.06 -32.58 -11.01
C LEU A 41 18.36 -32.62 -10.22
N ALA A 42 18.28 -32.40 -8.90
CA ALA A 42 19.44 -32.45 -8.01
C ALA A 42 19.80 -33.89 -7.57
N ALA A 43 18.80 -34.78 -7.49
CA ALA A 43 19.02 -36.15 -7.02
C ALA A 43 19.61 -37.07 -8.09
N THR A 44 19.11 -36.99 -9.33
CA THR A 44 19.43 -37.95 -10.40
C THR A 44 19.85 -37.29 -11.70
N GLY A 45 19.84 -35.95 -11.78
CA GLY A 45 20.15 -35.23 -13.03
C GLY A 45 19.08 -35.41 -14.10
N THR A 46 17.85 -35.76 -13.72
CA THR A 46 16.74 -36.00 -14.66
C THR A 46 15.64 -34.97 -14.49
N THR A 47 15.09 -34.50 -15.61
CA THR A 47 13.94 -33.60 -15.64
C THR A 47 12.64 -34.36 -15.34
N ALA A 48 11.57 -33.63 -15.05
CA ALA A 48 10.22 -34.16 -14.92
C ALA A 48 9.43 -34.08 -16.24
N ASP A 49 10.11 -33.94 -17.40
CA ASP A 49 9.42 -33.93 -18.68
C ASP A 49 8.78 -35.31 -18.96
N PRO A 50 7.45 -35.41 -19.06
CA PRO A 50 6.79 -36.69 -19.35
C PRO A 50 7.16 -37.27 -20.73
N LEU A 51 7.66 -36.46 -21.66
CA LEU A 51 8.09 -36.92 -22.99
C LEU A 51 9.60 -37.22 -23.06
N HIS A 52 10.34 -36.96 -21.97
CA HIS A 52 11.80 -37.09 -21.90
C HIS A 52 12.53 -36.38 -23.06
N LYS A 53 12.02 -35.23 -23.51
CA LYS A 53 12.61 -34.40 -24.58
C LYS A 53 13.45 -33.27 -24.03
N VAL A 54 13.03 -32.66 -22.93
CA VAL A 54 13.85 -31.70 -22.18
C VAL A 54 14.79 -32.49 -21.29
N VAL A 55 16.10 -32.45 -21.57
CA VAL A 55 17.11 -33.26 -20.88
C VAL A 55 18.33 -32.43 -20.48
N LEU A 56 19.04 -32.85 -19.44
CA LEU A 56 20.35 -32.32 -19.11
C LEU A 56 21.41 -32.99 -19.98
N ILE A 57 22.29 -32.20 -20.59
CA ILE A 57 23.44 -32.69 -21.36
C ILE A 57 24.63 -32.73 -20.41
N ASN A 58 25.15 -33.92 -20.13
CA ASN A 58 26.23 -34.16 -19.16
C ASN A 58 25.96 -33.52 -17.78
N GLY A 59 24.70 -33.53 -17.32
CA GLY A 59 24.30 -32.93 -16.05
C GLY A 59 24.19 -31.40 -16.06
N THR A 60 24.27 -30.77 -17.23
CA THR A 60 24.15 -29.33 -17.43
C THR A 60 23.00 -29.00 -18.37
N VAL A 61 22.54 -27.75 -18.36
CA VAL A 61 21.53 -27.29 -19.32
C VAL A 61 22.23 -26.57 -20.46
N GLU A 62 21.96 -27.01 -21.68
CA GLU A 62 22.56 -26.48 -22.92
C GLU A 62 21.47 -26.06 -23.91
N CYS A 63 21.85 -25.54 -25.08
CA CYS A 63 20.90 -25.14 -26.13
C CYS A 63 19.98 -26.30 -26.51
N THR A 64 20.53 -27.51 -26.63
CA THR A 64 19.80 -28.73 -27.02
C THR A 64 18.95 -29.32 -25.89
N SER A 65 19.05 -28.80 -24.66
CA SER A 65 18.07 -29.11 -23.61
C SER A 65 16.69 -28.54 -23.93
N CYS A 66 16.62 -27.46 -24.71
CA CYS A 66 15.37 -26.78 -25.06
C CYS A 66 15.10 -26.72 -26.57
N HIS A 67 16.14 -26.83 -27.41
CA HIS A 67 16.03 -26.74 -28.86
C HIS A 67 16.38 -28.04 -29.62
N GLU A 68 15.58 -28.37 -30.63
CA GLU A 68 15.84 -29.40 -31.63
C GLU A 68 16.21 -28.71 -32.97
N PRO A 69 17.50 -28.57 -33.30
CA PRO A 69 17.96 -27.82 -34.46
C PRO A 69 17.46 -28.38 -35.81
N HIS A 70 16.98 -29.62 -35.85
CA HIS A 70 16.53 -30.26 -37.09
C HIS A 70 15.00 -30.26 -37.26
N ASN A 71 14.22 -29.75 -36.30
CA ASN A 71 12.76 -29.79 -36.39
C ASN A 71 12.09 -28.56 -35.75
N GLN A 72 11.87 -27.53 -36.57
CA GLN A 72 11.12 -26.33 -36.15
C GLN A 72 9.63 -26.59 -35.88
N ARG A 73 9.07 -27.71 -36.33
CA ARG A 73 7.60 -27.94 -36.32
C ARG A 73 7.10 -28.67 -35.08
N ILE A 74 7.98 -28.98 -34.11
CA ILE A 74 7.58 -29.59 -32.84
C ILE A 74 6.63 -28.65 -32.08
N ASP A 75 7.03 -27.38 -31.93
CA ASP A 75 6.10 -26.32 -31.56
C ASP A 75 5.51 -25.70 -32.84
N LYS A 76 4.21 -25.93 -33.03
CA LYS A 76 3.49 -25.49 -34.24
C LYS A 76 3.23 -23.98 -34.28
N ILE A 77 3.28 -23.32 -33.12
CA ILE A 77 2.95 -21.91 -32.93
C ILE A 77 4.21 -21.07 -32.97
N SER A 78 5.17 -21.34 -32.08
CA SER A 78 6.38 -20.52 -31.97
C SER A 78 7.39 -20.79 -33.07
N GLN A 79 7.46 -22.04 -33.55
CA GLN A 79 8.44 -22.53 -34.52
C GLN A 79 9.91 -22.20 -34.19
N ASN A 80 10.21 -21.99 -32.91
CA ASN A 80 11.56 -21.65 -32.43
C ASN A 80 12.44 -22.89 -32.23
N PHE A 81 12.28 -23.92 -33.06
CA PHE A 81 13.05 -25.17 -32.94
C PHE A 81 13.02 -25.76 -31.53
N LEU A 82 11.88 -25.75 -30.84
CA LEU A 82 11.79 -26.27 -29.47
C LEU A 82 11.76 -27.81 -29.46
N VAL A 83 12.36 -28.45 -28.46
CA VAL A 83 12.34 -29.93 -28.30
C VAL A 83 10.94 -30.48 -27.97
N ARG A 84 10.00 -29.61 -27.59
CA ARG A 84 8.58 -29.90 -27.30
C ARG A 84 7.73 -28.65 -27.51
N ASP A 85 6.41 -28.80 -27.44
CA ASP A 85 5.48 -27.68 -27.38
C ASP A 85 5.83 -26.76 -26.20
N GLY A 86 6.01 -25.46 -26.48
CA GLY A 86 6.33 -24.46 -25.47
C GLY A 86 5.10 -23.83 -24.81
N ALA A 87 3.89 -24.06 -25.35
CA ALA A 87 2.66 -23.51 -24.80
C ALA A 87 2.44 -23.94 -23.34
N ASN A 88 1.80 -23.07 -22.56
CA ASN A 88 1.52 -23.27 -21.14
C ASN A 88 2.79 -23.51 -20.27
N GLY A 89 3.95 -23.03 -20.72
CA GLY A 89 5.20 -23.09 -19.97
C GLY A 89 5.81 -24.50 -19.88
N GLN A 90 5.39 -25.42 -20.74
CA GLN A 90 5.74 -26.84 -20.68
C GLN A 90 7.25 -27.14 -20.62
N ILE A 91 8.08 -26.34 -21.30
CA ILE A 91 9.55 -26.47 -21.21
C ILE A 91 10.07 -26.07 -19.84
N CYS A 92 9.56 -24.97 -19.28
CA CYS A 92 9.96 -24.46 -17.97
C CYS A 92 9.58 -25.45 -16.87
N LEU A 93 8.36 -25.98 -16.96
CA LEU A 93 7.80 -26.93 -15.98
C LEU A 93 8.45 -28.32 -16.01
N ALA A 94 9.27 -28.63 -17.02
CA ALA A 94 10.10 -29.83 -17.00
C ALA A 94 11.19 -29.79 -15.91
N CYS A 95 11.62 -28.59 -15.52
CA CYS A 95 12.62 -28.38 -14.47
C CYS A 95 12.06 -27.66 -13.25
N HIS A 96 11.03 -26.82 -13.44
CA HIS A 96 10.41 -26.03 -12.38
C HIS A 96 9.10 -26.63 -11.89
N ASP A 97 9.05 -27.02 -10.63
CA ASP A 97 7.87 -27.63 -10.02
C ASP A 97 6.93 -26.54 -9.47
N PRO A 98 5.64 -26.50 -9.84
CA PRO A 98 4.66 -25.60 -9.26
C PRO A 98 4.03 -26.12 -7.96
N ASN A 99 4.50 -27.25 -7.39
CA ASN A 99 3.96 -27.80 -6.16
C ASN A 99 4.63 -27.22 -4.90
N ALA A 100 3.92 -27.26 -3.77
CA ALA A 100 4.47 -26.85 -2.49
C ALA A 100 5.71 -27.70 -2.12
N ARG A 101 6.83 -27.01 -1.91
CA ARG A 101 8.11 -27.61 -1.52
C ARG A 101 8.90 -26.59 -0.71
N THR A 102 9.67 -27.06 0.26
CA THR A 102 10.58 -26.23 1.05
C THR A 102 11.98 -26.81 1.01
N VAL A 103 12.96 -25.98 0.67
CA VAL A 103 14.38 -26.35 0.62
C VAL A 103 15.18 -25.27 1.32
N ASN A 104 16.03 -25.65 2.28
CA ASN A 104 16.85 -24.72 3.06
C ASN A 104 16.04 -23.56 3.70
N GLY A 105 14.86 -23.89 4.23
CA GLY A 105 13.96 -22.92 4.85
C GLY A 105 13.25 -21.97 3.88
N LYS A 106 13.39 -22.15 2.57
CA LYS A 106 12.70 -21.35 1.54
C LYS A 106 11.55 -22.13 0.93
N SER A 107 10.34 -21.59 1.03
CA SER A 107 9.15 -22.12 0.37
C SER A 107 9.18 -21.86 -1.13
N ASN A 108 8.59 -22.77 -1.90
CA ASN A 108 8.49 -22.63 -3.35
C ASN A 108 7.59 -21.45 -3.75
N PRO A 109 8.11 -20.41 -4.44
CA PRO A 109 7.30 -19.29 -4.91
C PRO A 109 6.29 -19.68 -6.01
N LEU A 110 6.47 -20.85 -6.65
CA LEU A 110 5.58 -21.35 -7.70
C LEU A 110 4.45 -22.23 -7.17
N ALA A 111 4.37 -22.48 -5.86
CA ALA A 111 3.50 -23.48 -5.23
C ALA A 111 2.00 -23.39 -5.60
N GLN A 112 1.54 -22.24 -6.10
CA GLN A 112 0.15 -22.00 -6.49
C GLN A 112 -0.01 -21.62 -7.96
N TRP A 113 1.05 -21.77 -8.76
CA TRP A 113 1.08 -21.36 -10.17
C TRP A 113 -0.09 -21.94 -10.96
N SER A 114 -0.30 -23.26 -10.86
CA SER A 114 -1.29 -23.98 -11.67
C SER A 114 -2.73 -23.46 -11.53
N GLY A 115 -3.07 -22.83 -10.39
CA GLY A 115 -4.38 -22.23 -10.16
C GLY A 115 -4.42 -20.71 -10.36
N SER A 116 -3.27 -20.06 -10.48
CA SER A 116 -3.18 -18.59 -10.55
C SER A 116 -3.89 -18.02 -11.78
N ILE A 117 -4.29 -16.75 -11.69
CA ILE A 117 -4.94 -16.06 -12.82
C ILE A 117 -4.04 -15.99 -14.05
N HIS A 118 -2.73 -15.85 -13.87
CA HIS A 118 -1.79 -15.77 -14.99
C HIS A 118 -1.52 -17.13 -15.65
N ALA A 119 -1.71 -18.25 -14.94
CA ALA A 119 -1.63 -19.58 -15.55
C ALA A 119 -2.92 -19.98 -16.28
N THR A 120 -4.05 -19.35 -15.96
CA THR A 120 -5.39 -19.78 -16.40
C THR A 120 -6.11 -18.76 -17.28
N SER A 121 -5.62 -17.51 -17.35
CA SER A 121 -6.29 -16.45 -18.11
C SER A 121 -6.34 -16.74 -19.61
N GLY A 122 -7.56 -16.70 -20.14
CA GLY A 122 -7.84 -16.75 -21.57
C GLY A 122 -7.74 -15.39 -22.27
N ASP A 123 -7.32 -14.34 -21.57
CA ASP A 123 -7.22 -13.00 -22.15
C ASP A 123 -6.24 -13.01 -23.33
N ILE A 124 -6.71 -12.49 -24.46
CA ILE A 124 -5.96 -12.49 -25.70
C ILE A 124 -4.94 -11.35 -25.68
N VAL A 125 -3.69 -11.71 -25.92
CA VAL A 125 -2.57 -10.79 -26.06
C VAL A 125 -2.50 -10.33 -27.51
N ASN A 126 -2.54 -9.02 -27.72
CA ASN A 126 -2.41 -8.46 -29.06
C ASN A 126 -0.95 -8.51 -29.54
N PRO A 127 -0.69 -8.77 -30.83
CA PRO A 127 0.68 -8.89 -31.37
C PRO A 127 1.59 -7.69 -31.06
N GLN A 128 1.00 -6.49 -30.96
CA GLN A 128 1.72 -5.26 -30.61
C GLN A 128 2.39 -5.29 -29.23
N ALA A 129 1.95 -6.17 -28.31
CA ALA A 129 2.61 -6.36 -27.02
C ALA A 129 4.03 -6.91 -27.16
N GLY A 130 4.35 -7.55 -28.29
CA GLY A 130 5.72 -7.96 -28.63
C GLY A 130 6.32 -9.05 -27.73
N ILE A 131 5.48 -9.85 -27.04
CA ILE A 131 5.96 -10.85 -26.06
C ILE A 131 6.17 -12.26 -26.66
N GLY A 132 5.86 -12.47 -27.94
CA GLY A 132 6.14 -13.69 -28.69
C GLY A 132 4.95 -14.16 -29.54
N SER A 133 4.89 -15.46 -29.81
CA SER A 133 4.02 -16.02 -30.86
C SER A 133 2.72 -16.66 -30.37
N TYR A 134 2.51 -16.79 -29.06
CA TYR A 134 1.27 -17.36 -28.51
C TYR A 134 0.14 -16.32 -28.47
N SER A 135 -1.08 -16.76 -28.14
CA SER A 135 -2.28 -15.90 -28.24
C SER A 135 -2.87 -15.47 -26.91
N THR A 136 -2.79 -16.28 -25.86
CA THR A 136 -3.37 -15.96 -24.55
C THR A 136 -2.33 -15.91 -23.44
N ILE A 137 -2.65 -15.21 -22.34
CA ILE A 137 -1.79 -15.16 -21.15
C ILE A 137 -1.47 -16.57 -20.64
N ALA A 138 -2.44 -17.47 -20.57
CA ALA A 138 -2.21 -18.87 -20.19
C ALA A 138 -1.26 -19.61 -21.16
N GLN A 139 -1.37 -19.38 -22.48
CA GLN A 139 -0.47 -20.02 -23.44
C GLN A 139 0.96 -19.49 -23.32
N PHE A 140 1.14 -18.19 -23.12
CA PHE A 140 2.45 -17.60 -22.81
C PHE A 140 2.99 -18.11 -21.47
N ALA A 141 2.12 -18.28 -20.46
CA ALA A 141 2.48 -18.75 -19.12
C ALA A 141 3.67 -17.97 -18.54
N CYS A 142 4.77 -18.66 -18.23
CA CYS A 142 6.00 -18.07 -17.73
C CYS A 142 6.56 -17.00 -18.68
N LEU A 143 6.39 -17.18 -20.00
CA LEU A 143 6.86 -16.24 -21.02
C LEU A 143 6.07 -14.93 -21.04
N SER A 144 4.96 -14.81 -20.30
CA SER A 144 4.27 -13.52 -20.14
C SER A 144 5.16 -12.48 -19.46
N CYS A 145 5.98 -12.91 -18.49
CA CYS A 145 6.86 -12.03 -17.71
C CYS A 145 8.34 -12.34 -17.91
N HIS A 146 8.70 -13.61 -18.13
CA HIS A 146 10.09 -14.03 -18.25
C HIS A 146 10.54 -14.09 -19.72
N MET A 147 11.77 -13.64 -19.96
CA MET A 147 12.47 -13.67 -21.23
C MET A 147 13.64 -14.66 -21.14
N PRO A 148 13.57 -15.83 -21.77
CA PRO A 148 14.58 -16.88 -21.59
C PRO A 148 15.96 -16.44 -22.08
N HIS A 149 16.03 -15.60 -23.12
CA HIS A 149 17.28 -15.13 -23.69
C HIS A 149 17.24 -13.63 -23.90
N ASN A 150 18.34 -12.93 -23.58
CA ASN A 150 18.49 -11.48 -23.77
C ASN A 150 17.49 -10.63 -22.96
N ALA A 151 17.15 -11.07 -21.74
CA ALA A 151 16.31 -10.31 -20.83
C ALA A 151 16.91 -8.93 -20.51
N ASN A 152 16.07 -7.89 -20.52
CA ASN A 152 16.48 -6.54 -20.11
C ASN A 152 16.87 -6.51 -18.63
N GLY A 153 16.24 -7.33 -17.79
CA GLY A 153 16.59 -7.53 -16.38
C GLY A 153 17.37 -8.83 -16.17
N ALA A 154 18.67 -8.74 -15.87
CA ALA A 154 19.50 -9.90 -15.54
C ALA A 154 19.04 -10.61 -14.25
N SER A 155 18.47 -9.87 -13.30
CA SER A 155 17.81 -10.45 -12.13
C SER A 155 16.42 -10.96 -12.50
N GLY A 156 16.21 -12.27 -12.38
CA GLY A 156 14.91 -12.90 -12.62
C GLY A 156 14.50 -13.05 -14.09
N ILE A 157 15.40 -12.74 -15.04
CA ILE A 157 15.16 -12.83 -16.49
C ILE A 157 13.85 -12.18 -16.93
N LEU A 158 13.51 -11.02 -16.36
CA LEU A 158 12.25 -10.34 -16.65
C LEU A 158 12.28 -9.58 -17.97
N ARG A 159 11.14 -9.59 -18.67
CA ARG A 159 10.89 -8.74 -19.84
C ARG A 159 10.80 -7.28 -19.38
N GLY A 160 11.43 -6.39 -20.15
CA GLY A 160 11.06 -4.97 -20.10
C GLY A 160 9.85 -4.71 -20.99
N ALA A 161 9.20 -3.56 -20.79
CA ALA A 161 8.19 -3.08 -21.72
C ALA A 161 8.86 -2.73 -23.07
N ASN A 162 8.11 -2.80 -24.16
CA ASN A 162 8.58 -2.35 -25.47
C ASN A 162 7.61 -1.31 -26.06
N PRO A 163 8.00 -0.02 -26.15
CA PRO A 163 9.28 0.55 -25.68
C PRO A 163 9.39 0.54 -24.14
N PRO A 164 10.61 0.57 -23.57
CA PRO A 164 10.79 0.63 -22.12
C PRO A 164 10.09 1.84 -21.52
N ALA A 165 9.34 1.62 -20.45
CA ALA A 165 8.71 2.69 -19.71
C ALA A 165 9.75 3.44 -18.85
N VAL A 166 9.69 4.77 -18.87
CA VAL A 166 10.63 5.62 -18.12
C VAL A 166 10.32 5.56 -16.62
N ASN A 167 11.35 5.75 -15.79
CA ASN A 167 11.25 5.90 -14.33
C ASN A 167 10.64 4.71 -13.58
N MET A 168 10.84 3.49 -14.08
CA MET A 168 10.42 2.28 -13.38
C MET A 168 11.41 1.13 -13.61
N ASP A 169 11.54 0.26 -12.60
CA ASP A 169 12.41 -0.89 -12.66
C ASP A 169 11.86 -2.02 -13.55
N VAL A 170 12.70 -3.01 -13.83
CA VAL A 170 12.35 -4.14 -14.72
C VAL A 170 11.18 -4.98 -14.20
N THR A 171 11.03 -5.09 -12.87
CA THR A 171 9.91 -5.80 -12.24
C THR A 171 8.59 -5.10 -12.54
N THR A 172 8.53 -3.79 -12.32
CA THR A 172 7.35 -2.97 -12.63
C THR A 172 7.02 -3.02 -14.12
N GLN A 173 8.04 -2.94 -14.99
CA GLN A 173 7.85 -2.98 -16.45
C GLN A 173 7.16 -4.25 -16.95
N ALA A 174 7.53 -5.41 -16.39
CA ALA A 174 6.89 -6.69 -16.75
C ALA A 174 5.38 -6.68 -16.47
N CYS A 175 4.95 -6.01 -15.40
CA CYS A 175 3.54 -5.92 -15.03
C CYS A 175 2.77 -4.90 -15.88
N VAL A 176 3.30 -3.68 -16.05
CA VAL A 176 2.56 -2.60 -16.71
C VAL A 176 2.40 -2.80 -18.23
N THR A 177 3.12 -3.74 -18.83
CA THR A 177 2.90 -4.18 -20.21
C THR A 177 1.43 -4.56 -20.45
N CYS A 178 0.77 -5.20 -19.47
CA CYS A 178 -0.64 -5.59 -19.57
C CYS A 178 -1.55 -4.77 -18.63
N HIS A 179 -1.04 -4.32 -17.48
CA HIS A 179 -1.85 -3.66 -16.44
C HIS A 179 -1.96 -2.13 -16.57
N SER A 180 -1.33 -1.52 -17.58
CA SER A 180 -1.39 -0.07 -17.82
C SER A 180 -2.73 0.42 -18.39
N GLY A 181 -3.67 -0.48 -18.71
CA GLY A 181 -4.93 -0.13 -19.38
C GLY A 181 -4.77 0.19 -20.86
N GLY A 182 -3.63 -0.16 -21.47
CA GLY A 182 -3.39 -0.05 -22.89
C GLY A 182 -4.12 -1.12 -23.72
N SER A 183 -3.82 -1.16 -25.01
CA SER A 183 -4.40 -2.08 -26.00
C SER A 183 -3.59 -3.37 -26.18
N ASN A 184 -2.66 -3.69 -25.27
CA ASN A 184 -1.87 -4.92 -25.33
C ASN A 184 -2.70 -6.19 -25.07
N LEU A 185 -3.86 -6.04 -24.43
CA LEU A 185 -4.88 -7.09 -24.30
C LEU A 185 -6.12 -6.70 -25.11
N GLN A 186 -6.85 -7.69 -25.63
CA GLN A 186 -8.17 -7.44 -26.23
C GLN A 186 -9.22 -7.06 -25.18
N GLN A 187 -9.09 -7.61 -23.98
CA GLN A 187 -9.93 -7.32 -22.81
C GLN A 187 -9.02 -6.83 -21.69
N SER A 188 -8.79 -5.52 -21.64
CA SER A 188 -7.89 -4.94 -20.64
C SER A 188 -8.57 -4.80 -19.28
N PRO A 189 -7.89 -5.15 -18.18
CA PRO A 189 -8.36 -4.80 -16.84
C PRO A 189 -8.31 -3.26 -16.65
N PRO A 190 -8.99 -2.73 -15.60
CA PRO A 190 -8.83 -1.32 -15.21
C PRO A 190 -7.36 -0.94 -15.06
N SER A 191 -6.99 0.24 -15.56
CA SER A 191 -5.61 0.72 -15.53
C SER A 191 -5.15 0.97 -14.10
N VAL A 192 -4.19 0.19 -13.61
CA VAL A 192 -3.53 0.53 -12.32
C VAL A 192 -2.58 1.70 -12.49
N CYS A 193 -2.03 1.92 -13.69
CA CYS A 193 -1.13 3.04 -13.96
C CYS A 193 -1.87 4.39 -13.90
N ALA A 194 -3.16 4.42 -14.24
CA ALA A 194 -3.99 5.61 -14.03
C ALA A 194 -4.03 5.99 -12.54
N GLU A 195 -4.12 5.03 -11.62
CA GLU A 195 -4.05 5.29 -10.19
C GLU A 195 -2.68 5.79 -9.75
N PHE A 196 -1.59 5.17 -10.22
CA PHE A 196 -0.23 5.63 -9.93
C PHE A 196 0.12 7.01 -10.50
N SER A 197 -0.69 7.55 -11.43
CA SER A 197 -0.56 8.94 -11.89
C SER A 197 -1.14 9.97 -10.91
N LYS A 198 -1.93 9.51 -9.93
CA LYS A 198 -2.42 10.30 -8.80
C LYS A 198 -1.36 10.34 -7.69
N ILE A 199 -1.73 10.69 -6.45
CA ILE A 199 -0.82 10.59 -5.30
C ILE A 199 -0.73 9.13 -4.91
N GLY A 200 0.41 8.48 -5.19
CA GLY A 200 0.55 7.04 -5.05
C GLY A 200 1.86 6.58 -4.43
N HIS A 201 1.94 5.27 -4.23
CA HIS A 201 3.18 4.60 -3.86
C HIS A 201 4.18 4.78 -5.01
N PRO A 202 5.42 5.25 -4.76
CA PRO A 202 6.31 5.63 -5.85
C PRO A 202 6.91 4.36 -6.47
N PHE A 203 6.94 4.30 -7.80
CA PHE A 203 7.69 3.25 -8.45
C PHE A 203 9.18 3.39 -8.18
N PRO A 204 9.93 2.28 -8.14
CA PRO A 204 11.36 2.34 -7.93
C PRO A 204 12.04 3.01 -9.13
N SER A 205 12.98 3.92 -8.86
CA SER A 205 13.75 4.64 -9.88
C SER A 205 15.25 4.29 -9.81
N GLN A 206 16.05 4.82 -10.74
CA GLN A 206 17.44 4.42 -11.02
C GLN A 206 18.28 4.16 -9.76
N GLY A 207 18.82 2.95 -9.64
CA GLY A 207 19.67 2.53 -8.50
C GLY A 207 18.91 1.93 -7.32
N ASN A 208 17.57 1.97 -7.34
CA ASN A 208 16.71 1.49 -6.27
C ASN A 208 15.71 0.41 -6.74
N SER A 209 16.15 -0.50 -7.62
CA SER A 209 15.31 -1.53 -8.25
C SER A 209 14.99 -2.68 -7.29
N HIS A 210 13.88 -3.38 -7.55
CA HIS A 210 13.48 -4.55 -6.77
C HIS A 210 14.41 -5.75 -6.98
N ASP A 211 14.70 -6.47 -5.90
CA ASP A 211 15.36 -7.78 -5.91
C ASP A 211 14.53 -8.78 -5.07
N ALA A 212 14.20 -9.93 -5.65
CA ALA A 212 13.48 -11.00 -4.95
C ALA A 212 14.20 -11.56 -3.71
N LYS A 213 15.48 -11.20 -3.49
CA LYS A 213 16.27 -11.56 -2.30
C LYS A 213 16.15 -10.54 -1.17
N GLU A 214 15.40 -9.47 -1.35
CA GLU A 214 15.18 -8.48 -0.30
C GLU A 214 14.59 -9.12 0.96
N PRO A 215 15.00 -8.65 2.15
CA PRO A 215 14.41 -9.11 3.40
C PRO A 215 12.92 -8.71 3.48
N ALA A 216 12.13 -9.48 4.23
CA ALA A 216 10.71 -9.19 4.42
C ALA A 216 10.49 -7.81 5.07
N VAL A 217 11.28 -7.48 6.10
CA VAL A 217 11.39 -6.12 6.64
C VAL A 217 12.36 -5.36 5.76
N LEU A 218 11.88 -4.33 5.04
CA LEU A 218 12.77 -3.55 4.18
C LEU A 218 13.68 -2.67 5.05
N VAL A 219 14.99 -2.90 4.97
CA VAL A 219 15.99 -2.18 5.79
C VAL A 219 16.77 -1.11 5.02
N ASN A 220 16.79 -1.23 3.69
CA ASN A 220 17.41 -0.34 2.73
C ASN A 220 16.61 -0.42 1.42
N ASN A 221 16.98 0.36 0.41
CA ASN A 221 16.35 0.31 -0.91
C ASN A 221 14.83 0.53 -0.87
N ARG A 222 14.30 1.35 0.06
CA ARG A 222 12.85 1.44 0.28
C ARG A 222 12.15 1.87 -1.01
N HIS A 223 11.35 0.97 -1.56
CA HIS A 223 10.47 1.21 -2.69
C HIS A 223 9.18 0.43 -2.54
N SER A 224 8.32 0.60 -3.53
CA SER A 224 7.16 -0.21 -3.77
C SER A 224 7.10 -0.54 -5.25
N THR A 225 7.25 -1.80 -5.61
CA THR A 225 6.87 -2.33 -6.92
C THR A 225 5.65 -3.25 -6.81
N CYS A 226 5.13 -3.71 -7.93
CA CYS A 226 4.00 -4.63 -8.01
C CYS A 226 4.25 -5.90 -7.18
N ALA A 227 5.47 -6.44 -7.24
CA ALA A 227 5.87 -7.66 -6.54
C ALA A 227 6.00 -7.49 -5.01
N ASP A 228 5.99 -6.27 -4.49
CA ASP A 228 6.04 -6.05 -3.04
C ASP A 228 4.70 -6.31 -2.35
N CYS A 229 3.60 -6.12 -3.10
CA CYS A 229 2.23 -6.26 -2.62
C CYS A 229 1.46 -7.41 -3.28
N HIS A 230 1.99 -7.93 -4.40
CA HIS A 230 1.42 -9.05 -5.14
C HIS A 230 2.46 -10.13 -5.38
N ASN A 231 1.99 -11.36 -5.60
CA ASN A 231 2.81 -12.44 -6.11
C ASN A 231 2.15 -12.98 -7.38
N SER A 232 2.72 -12.64 -8.55
CA SER A 232 2.15 -13.00 -9.85
C SER A 232 2.00 -14.51 -10.06
N HIS A 233 2.79 -15.33 -9.35
CA HIS A 233 2.69 -16.79 -9.42
C HIS A 233 1.53 -17.36 -8.61
N SER A 234 0.89 -16.55 -7.77
CA SER A 234 -0.15 -17.01 -6.84
C SER A 234 -1.30 -16.01 -6.69
N SER A 235 -1.39 -14.98 -7.53
CA SER A 235 -2.55 -14.08 -7.57
C SER A 235 -3.77 -14.77 -8.21
N PHE A 236 -4.94 -14.54 -7.64
CA PHE A 236 -6.23 -15.07 -8.09
C PHE A 236 -7.22 -13.94 -8.38
N PRO A 237 -8.25 -14.17 -9.23
CA PRO A 237 -9.28 -13.18 -9.47
C PRO A 237 -10.08 -12.91 -8.19
N VAL A 238 -10.40 -11.65 -7.93
CA VAL A 238 -11.22 -11.25 -6.79
C VAL A 238 -12.69 -11.27 -7.22
N GLY A 239 -13.36 -12.40 -7.01
CA GLY A 239 -14.79 -12.56 -7.29
C GLY A 239 -15.72 -12.08 -6.17
N ALA A 240 -15.20 -11.97 -4.94
CA ALA A 240 -15.92 -11.44 -3.79
C ALA A 240 -14.95 -10.74 -2.83
N PHE A 241 -15.47 -9.77 -2.07
CA PHE A 241 -14.71 -9.05 -1.05
C PHE A 241 -14.97 -9.67 0.33
N GLY A 242 -14.01 -10.44 0.82
CA GLY A 242 -14.07 -11.06 2.16
C GLY A 242 -13.98 -10.03 3.30
N SER A 243 -14.21 -10.46 4.52
CA SER A 243 -14.10 -9.60 5.70
C SER A 243 -12.64 -9.36 6.10
N ALA A 244 -12.39 -8.23 6.78
CA ALA A 244 -11.13 -7.99 7.46
C ALA A 244 -10.87 -9.08 8.52
N PRO A 245 -9.60 -9.45 8.77
CA PRO A 245 -8.36 -8.86 8.23
C PRO A 245 -7.76 -9.65 7.05
N GLN A 246 -8.46 -10.64 6.48
CA GLN A 246 -7.85 -11.60 5.56
C GLN A 246 -7.31 -10.96 4.28
N ILE A 247 -6.11 -11.37 3.89
CA ILE A 247 -5.49 -10.93 2.64
C ILE A 247 -6.38 -11.25 1.42
N ARG A 248 -6.35 -10.39 0.40
CA ARG A 248 -7.18 -10.56 -0.79
C ARG A 248 -6.65 -11.68 -1.70
N PRO A 249 -7.52 -12.38 -2.47
CA PRO A 249 -7.09 -13.36 -3.47
C PRO A 249 -6.06 -12.82 -4.49
N SER A 250 -6.13 -11.53 -4.83
CA SER A 250 -5.15 -10.87 -5.72
C SER A 250 -3.75 -10.74 -5.10
N GLN A 251 -3.63 -10.84 -3.78
CA GLN A 251 -2.39 -10.72 -3.01
C GLN A 251 -1.96 -12.06 -2.39
N THR A 252 -2.64 -13.16 -2.73
CA THR A 252 -2.30 -14.50 -2.26
C THR A 252 -0.83 -14.82 -2.54
N GLY A 253 -0.15 -15.40 -1.55
CA GLY A 253 1.25 -15.80 -1.65
C GLY A 253 2.27 -14.67 -1.48
N VAL A 254 1.84 -13.44 -1.18
CA VAL A 254 2.77 -12.34 -0.89
C VAL A 254 3.46 -12.52 0.47
N VAL A 255 4.64 -11.92 0.60
CA VAL A 255 5.37 -11.83 1.88
C VAL A 255 4.73 -10.78 2.78
N GLY A 256 4.73 -11.03 4.08
CA GLY A 256 4.35 -10.08 5.12
C GLY A 256 5.30 -10.09 6.31
N VAL A 257 5.02 -9.25 7.29
CA VAL A 257 5.73 -9.12 8.57
C VAL A 257 4.72 -9.16 9.71
N SER A 258 5.05 -9.90 10.77
CA SER A 258 4.18 -10.08 11.93
C SER A 258 3.95 -8.76 12.67
N ALA A 259 2.70 -8.50 13.07
CA ALA A 259 2.36 -7.36 13.91
C ALA A 259 2.80 -7.52 15.38
N THR A 260 3.17 -8.73 15.80
CA THR A 260 3.55 -9.01 17.20
C THR A 260 4.90 -8.41 17.55
N ASP A 261 5.90 -8.59 16.69
CA ASP A 261 7.27 -8.11 16.90
C ASP A 261 7.69 -7.08 15.83
N GLY A 262 6.95 -6.98 14.73
CA GLY A 262 7.28 -6.13 13.60
C GLY A 262 8.51 -6.57 12.83
N SER A 263 9.05 -7.78 13.06
CA SER A 263 10.29 -8.26 12.45
C SER A 263 10.22 -9.66 11.88
N THR A 264 9.37 -10.54 12.41
CA THR A 264 9.26 -11.92 11.94
C THR A 264 8.58 -11.97 10.56
N PRO A 265 9.22 -12.54 9.53
CA PRO A 265 8.59 -12.77 8.22
C PRO A 265 7.39 -13.71 8.32
N VAL A 266 6.31 -13.38 7.62
CA VAL A 266 5.11 -14.21 7.45
C VAL A 266 5.00 -14.58 5.96
N ILE A 267 5.30 -15.83 5.61
CA ILE A 267 5.41 -16.28 4.22
C ILE A 267 4.61 -17.57 4.02
N PRO A 268 3.42 -17.51 3.38
CA PRO A 268 2.75 -16.31 2.88
C PRO A 268 2.05 -15.51 3.99
N ALA A 269 1.83 -14.22 3.77
CA ALA A 269 0.97 -13.38 4.60
C ALA A 269 -0.46 -13.92 4.62
N PHE A 270 -1.10 -13.88 5.80
CA PHE A 270 -2.48 -14.28 6.00
C PHE A 270 -3.41 -13.07 6.18
N ASN A 271 -2.93 -12.03 6.86
CA ASN A 271 -3.67 -10.80 7.09
C ASN A 271 -3.15 -9.69 6.15
N GLN A 272 -4.05 -8.85 5.62
CA GLN A 272 -3.67 -7.79 4.67
C GLN A 272 -2.61 -6.85 5.26
N TYR A 273 -2.76 -6.47 6.54
CA TYR A 273 -1.84 -5.54 7.19
C TYR A 273 -0.40 -6.08 7.23
N GLU A 274 -0.18 -7.39 7.27
CA GLU A 274 1.16 -7.99 7.34
C GLU A 274 2.00 -7.60 6.12
N ASN A 275 1.38 -7.50 4.94
CA ASN A 275 2.05 -7.02 3.75
C ASN A 275 2.46 -5.55 3.88
N CYS A 276 1.58 -4.70 4.42
CA CYS A 276 1.86 -3.28 4.65
C CYS A 276 2.99 -3.07 5.68
N LEU A 277 3.05 -3.93 6.71
CA LEU A 277 4.02 -3.84 7.80
C LEU A 277 5.47 -4.08 7.36
N ARG A 278 5.70 -4.64 6.17
CA ARG A 278 7.02 -4.70 5.52
C ARG A 278 7.70 -3.32 5.46
N CYS A 279 6.91 -2.27 5.28
CA CYS A 279 7.37 -0.88 5.09
C CYS A 279 6.85 0.08 6.17
N HIS A 280 5.63 -0.12 6.66
CA HIS A 280 4.98 0.77 7.62
C HIS A 280 5.15 0.33 9.09
N GLY A 281 5.72 -0.86 9.32
CA GLY A 281 6.05 -1.37 10.65
C GLY A 281 7.40 -0.86 11.16
N THR A 282 8.28 -1.77 11.58
CA THR A 282 9.58 -1.43 12.18
C THR A 282 10.67 -1.08 11.15
N SER A 283 10.37 -1.19 9.85
CA SER A 283 11.29 -0.89 8.75
C SER A 283 12.02 0.45 8.95
N PRO A 284 13.36 0.51 8.95
CA PRO A 284 14.09 1.76 9.05
C PRO A 284 13.93 2.60 7.77
N GLY A 285 14.15 3.91 7.85
CA GLY A 285 14.07 4.80 6.68
C GLY A 285 12.64 5.21 6.28
N LYS A 286 11.66 5.06 7.19
CA LYS A 286 10.35 5.70 7.04
C LYS A 286 10.53 7.22 6.97
N GLN A 287 9.85 7.85 6.03
CA GLN A 287 9.95 9.29 5.77
C GLN A 287 8.56 9.88 5.60
N ARG A 288 8.41 11.14 6.04
CA ARG A 288 7.29 12.00 5.68
C ARG A 288 7.72 12.78 4.44
N LEU A 289 7.00 12.62 3.33
CA LEU A 289 7.30 13.28 2.07
C LEU A 289 6.17 14.24 1.73
N ASP A 290 6.53 15.45 1.29
CA ASP A 290 5.57 16.52 0.98
C ASP A 290 4.58 16.15 -0.14
N VAL A 291 4.96 15.22 -1.02
CA VAL A 291 4.09 14.68 -2.07
C VAL A 291 2.80 14.05 -1.52
N TYR A 292 2.85 13.54 -0.28
CA TYR A 292 1.68 12.98 0.41
C TYR A 292 0.88 14.03 1.17
N GLY A 293 1.25 15.31 1.08
CA GLY A 293 0.60 16.39 1.78
C GLY A 293 1.02 16.51 3.24
N TYR A 294 0.25 17.27 4.00
CA TYR A 294 0.59 17.62 5.37
C TYR A 294 0.41 16.44 6.32
N ALA A 295 1.48 16.14 7.06
CA ALA A 295 1.50 15.10 8.08
C ALA A 295 1.53 15.73 9.47
N PRO A 296 0.49 15.52 10.30
CA PRO A 296 0.47 15.98 11.69
C PRO A 296 1.70 15.53 12.47
N PHE A 297 2.17 16.37 13.39
CA PHE A 297 3.21 15.99 14.35
C PHE A 297 2.57 15.78 15.71
N ARG A 298 2.50 14.53 16.15
CA ARG A 298 1.74 14.14 17.33
C ARG A 298 2.48 14.47 18.62
N ALA A 299 1.76 15.06 19.58
CA ALA A 299 2.28 15.44 20.89
C ALA A 299 2.90 14.27 21.67
N VAL A 300 2.32 13.07 21.51
CA VAL A 300 2.83 11.83 22.10
C VAL A 300 3.08 10.82 20.98
N SER A 301 4.29 10.27 20.92
CA SER A 301 4.64 9.22 19.96
C SER A 301 5.65 8.26 20.58
N ALA A 302 5.76 7.06 20.00
CA ALA A 302 6.83 6.14 20.33
C ALA A 302 8.18 6.68 19.81
N ALA A 303 9.27 6.04 20.20
CA ALA A 303 10.62 6.39 19.71
C ALA A 303 10.71 6.41 18.17
N ASP A 304 9.93 5.54 17.51
CA ASP A 304 9.70 5.58 16.07
C ASP A 304 8.27 6.07 15.79
N PRO A 305 8.07 7.37 15.51
CA PRO A 305 6.74 7.97 15.33
C PRO A 305 6.05 7.56 14.02
N LEU A 306 6.71 6.81 13.15
CA LEU A 306 6.12 6.33 11.89
C LEU A 306 5.84 4.82 11.92
N ASN A 307 6.14 4.14 13.02
CA ASN A 307 5.85 2.72 13.19
C ASN A 307 4.39 2.51 13.61
N VAL A 308 3.54 2.15 12.64
CA VAL A 308 2.10 1.99 12.86
C VAL A 308 1.74 0.81 13.77
N ILE A 309 2.64 -0.16 13.96
CA ILE A 309 2.42 -1.28 14.89
C ILE A 309 2.21 -0.76 16.30
N SER A 310 3.05 0.19 16.72
CA SER A 310 2.92 0.79 18.04
C SER A 310 1.62 1.58 18.19
N GLU A 311 1.13 2.23 17.14
CA GLU A 311 -0.10 3.02 17.18
C GLU A 311 -1.37 2.16 17.25
N MET A 312 -1.31 0.94 16.72
CA MET A 312 -2.46 0.06 16.53
C MET A 312 -2.36 -1.29 17.25
N THR A 313 -1.38 -1.50 18.12
CA THR A 313 -1.29 -2.71 18.93
C THR A 313 -2.46 -2.80 19.92
N VAL A 314 -2.80 -4.01 20.38
CA VAL A 314 -3.88 -4.23 21.35
C VAL A 314 -3.63 -3.53 22.70
N THR A 315 -2.37 -3.20 22.99
CA THR A 315 -1.97 -2.43 24.18
C THR A 315 -2.02 -0.92 24.00
N ALA A 316 -2.37 -0.42 22.80
CA ALA A 316 -2.56 1.00 22.57
C ALA A 316 -3.75 1.52 23.40
N SER A 317 -3.65 2.75 23.91
CA SER A 317 -4.70 3.35 24.74
C SER A 317 -6.05 3.46 24.02
N SER A 318 -6.00 3.68 22.71
CA SER A 318 -7.13 3.71 21.79
C SER A 318 -6.58 3.60 20.36
N SER A 319 -7.23 2.81 19.52
CA SER A 319 -6.84 2.59 18.13
C SER A 319 -8.05 2.21 17.26
N HIS A 320 -7.92 2.40 15.95
CA HIS A 320 -8.78 1.71 15.00
C HIS A 320 -8.39 0.21 14.94
N PRO A 321 -9.37 -0.72 14.86
CA PRO A 321 -9.13 -2.16 14.99
C PRO A 321 -8.60 -2.78 13.69
N VAL A 322 -7.37 -2.46 13.31
CA VAL A 322 -6.71 -3.04 12.12
C VAL A 322 -5.92 -4.29 12.49
N LEU A 323 -5.03 -4.18 13.50
CA LEU A 323 -4.12 -5.26 13.90
C LEU A 323 -4.74 -6.21 14.93
N HIS A 324 -5.83 -5.80 15.58
CA HIS A 324 -6.57 -6.58 16.55
C HIS A 324 -8.07 -6.30 16.45
N ASP A 325 -8.87 -7.17 17.06
CA ASP A 325 -10.31 -6.98 17.15
C ASP A 325 -10.62 -5.77 18.02
N MET A 326 -11.73 -5.08 17.73
CA MET A 326 -12.23 -4.03 18.60
C MET A 326 -12.34 -4.54 20.05
N SER A 327 -11.65 -3.88 20.98
CA SER A 327 -11.56 -4.28 22.39
C SER A 327 -12.28 -3.33 23.36
N SER A 328 -12.86 -2.23 22.85
CA SER A 328 -13.50 -1.22 23.70
C SER A 328 -14.77 -1.77 24.35
N PRO A 329 -14.88 -1.74 25.70
CA PRO A 329 -16.11 -2.15 26.39
C PRO A 329 -17.18 -1.04 26.37
N TRP A 330 -16.86 0.15 25.83
CA TRP A 330 -17.72 1.32 25.87
C TRP A 330 -18.50 1.50 24.57
N PRO A 331 -19.77 1.95 24.64
CA PRO A 331 -20.56 2.25 23.45
C PRO A 331 -19.88 3.25 22.52
N GLN A 332 -19.95 3.00 21.21
CA GLN A 332 -19.49 3.91 20.16
C GLN A 332 -20.71 4.46 19.41
N PRO A 333 -21.40 5.48 19.94
CA PRO A 333 -22.73 5.87 19.45
C PRO A 333 -22.73 6.44 18.03
N SER A 334 -21.60 6.98 17.57
CA SER A 334 -21.44 7.44 16.19
C SER A 334 -21.10 6.29 15.22
N LEU A 335 -20.65 5.12 15.69
CA LEU A 335 -20.29 4.03 14.79
C LEU A 335 -21.55 3.57 14.02
N LEU A 336 -21.45 3.53 12.70
CA LEU A 336 -22.49 3.00 11.83
C LEU A 336 -22.62 1.49 11.98
N THR A 337 -23.69 0.90 11.45
CA THR A 337 -23.86 -0.56 11.39
C THR A 337 -23.10 -1.19 10.22
N TYR A 338 -22.82 -0.40 9.18
CA TYR A 338 -22.08 -0.83 7.98
C TYR A 338 -21.21 0.33 7.52
N MET A 339 -20.05 0.03 6.93
CA MET A 339 -19.31 1.06 6.19
C MET A 339 -20.17 1.57 5.03
N THR A 340 -20.00 2.82 4.62
CA THR A 340 -20.67 3.33 3.43
C THR A 340 -19.83 3.15 2.17
N LYS A 341 -20.49 2.99 1.02
CA LYS A 341 -19.90 3.07 -0.33
C LYS A 341 -19.61 4.52 -0.71
N LEU A 342 -18.95 4.73 -1.85
CA LEU A 342 -18.62 6.06 -2.36
C LEU A 342 -19.86 6.94 -2.63
N ASP A 343 -21.02 6.32 -2.89
CA ASP A 343 -22.32 6.98 -3.04
C ASP A 343 -23.08 7.18 -1.72
N ALA A 344 -22.42 6.94 -0.57
CA ALA A 344 -22.97 6.97 0.79
C ALA A 344 -23.98 5.86 1.14
N SER A 345 -24.30 4.94 0.21
CA SER A 345 -25.15 3.79 0.54
C SER A 345 -24.42 2.81 1.48
N PRO A 346 -25.14 2.07 2.35
CA PRO A 346 -24.50 1.09 3.24
C PRO A 346 -23.93 -0.09 2.45
N ASP A 347 -22.73 -0.53 2.81
CA ASP A 347 -22.12 -1.75 2.32
C ASP A 347 -22.36 -2.91 3.29
N THR A 348 -23.36 -3.74 2.99
CA THR A 348 -23.75 -4.88 3.83
C THR A 348 -22.66 -5.95 3.97
N MET A 349 -21.64 -5.93 3.12
CA MET A 349 -20.48 -6.83 3.22
C MET A 349 -19.45 -6.34 4.24
N ARG A 350 -19.59 -5.09 4.72
CA ARG A 350 -18.65 -4.42 5.62
C ARG A 350 -19.35 -4.01 6.93
N PRO A 351 -19.85 -4.96 7.74
CA PRO A 351 -20.53 -4.67 8.99
C PRO A 351 -19.57 -4.03 10.01
N LEU A 352 -20.13 -3.12 10.78
CA LEU A 352 -19.54 -2.40 11.90
C LEU A 352 -20.46 -2.60 13.11
N GLY A 353 -19.91 -2.77 14.32
CA GLY A 353 -20.77 -2.95 15.50
C GLY A 353 -20.03 -2.95 16.83
N SER A 354 -20.61 -2.28 17.83
CA SER A 354 -20.14 -2.35 19.22
C SER A 354 -20.48 -3.74 19.80
N GLY A 355 -19.47 -4.60 19.95
CA GLY A 355 -19.61 -5.93 20.57
C GLY A 355 -19.36 -7.12 19.64
N GLN A 356 -19.11 -6.89 18.35
CA GLN A 356 -18.51 -7.89 17.46
C GLN A 356 -16.98 -7.73 17.48
N ALA A 357 -16.25 -8.79 17.16
CA ALA A 357 -14.82 -8.75 16.87
C ALA A 357 -14.56 -8.01 15.53
N THR A 358 -14.99 -6.74 15.44
CA THR A 358 -14.89 -5.94 14.23
C THR A 358 -13.43 -5.63 13.98
N ARG A 359 -12.98 -5.95 12.76
CA ARG A 359 -11.74 -5.45 12.18
C ARG A 359 -12.02 -4.62 10.94
N ILE A 360 -11.08 -3.74 10.63
CA ILE A 360 -11.03 -3.00 9.37
C ILE A 360 -9.69 -3.24 8.69
N PHE A 361 -9.64 -3.05 7.38
CA PHE A 361 -8.43 -3.14 6.56
C PHE A 361 -7.66 -1.83 6.57
N CYS A 362 -6.35 -1.90 6.33
CA CYS A 362 -5.58 -0.70 5.95
C CYS A 362 -6.21 -0.06 4.70
N SER A 363 -6.66 -0.88 3.75
CA SER A 363 -7.28 -0.41 2.51
C SER A 363 -8.72 0.10 2.64
N ASP A 364 -9.29 0.14 3.85
CA ASP A 364 -10.53 0.88 4.06
C ASP A 364 -10.29 2.38 4.17
N CYS A 365 -9.07 2.76 4.55
CA CYS A 365 -8.63 4.15 4.59
C CYS A 365 -7.65 4.49 3.47
N HIS A 366 -6.74 3.56 3.13
CA HIS A 366 -5.70 3.75 2.12
C HIS A 366 -6.00 2.96 0.83
N ASN A 367 -6.65 3.59 -0.13
CA ASN A 367 -7.14 2.95 -1.36
C ASN A 367 -7.26 3.97 -2.48
N SER A 368 -7.50 3.51 -3.70
CA SER A 368 -7.95 4.37 -4.79
C SER A 368 -9.26 5.07 -4.43
N ASP A 369 -9.37 6.34 -4.79
CA ASP A 369 -10.56 7.17 -4.54
C ASP A 369 -11.80 6.74 -5.33
N ASP A 370 -11.60 5.87 -6.32
CA ASP A 370 -12.61 5.33 -7.22
C ASP A 370 -12.65 3.79 -7.19
N ASN A 371 -12.15 3.18 -6.11
CA ASN A 371 -12.06 1.72 -5.99
C ASN A 371 -13.41 1.00 -6.17
N ARG A 372 -13.39 -0.12 -6.88
CA ARG A 372 -14.59 -0.94 -7.15
C ARG A 372 -15.18 -1.67 -5.95
N GLU A 373 -14.42 -1.90 -4.88
CA GLU A 373 -14.96 -2.51 -3.66
C GLU A 373 -16.06 -1.64 -3.05
N PHE A 374 -15.86 -0.32 -3.04
CA PHE A 374 -16.84 0.64 -2.53
C PHE A 374 -17.67 1.32 -3.63
N GLY A 375 -17.83 0.64 -4.79
CA GLY A 375 -18.78 1.02 -5.84
C GLY A 375 -18.23 1.91 -6.97
N GLY A 376 -16.93 2.20 -6.99
CA GLY A 376 -16.30 2.94 -8.07
C GLY A 376 -15.89 2.08 -9.29
N PRO A 377 -15.37 2.68 -10.36
CA PRO A 377 -14.91 1.97 -11.56
C PRO A 377 -13.43 1.50 -11.52
N GLY A 378 -12.62 2.04 -10.61
CA GLY A 378 -11.18 1.88 -10.56
C GLY A 378 -10.70 0.58 -9.90
N PRO A 379 -9.41 0.26 -10.04
CA PRO A 379 -8.82 -0.90 -9.37
C PRO A 379 -8.72 -0.66 -7.86
N ASN A 380 -8.88 -1.75 -7.08
CA ASN A 380 -8.72 -1.70 -5.63
C ASN A 380 -7.24 -1.76 -5.23
N GLY A 381 -6.90 -1.10 -4.13
CA GLY A 381 -5.59 -1.10 -3.49
C GLY A 381 -5.00 0.31 -3.39
N PRO A 382 -3.98 0.51 -2.55
CA PRO A 382 -3.34 1.81 -2.37
C PRO A 382 -2.38 2.14 -3.53
N HIS A 383 -2.80 1.98 -4.78
CA HIS A 383 -1.97 2.30 -5.94
C HIS A 383 -1.74 3.81 -6.03
N GLY A 384 -2.83 4.58 -5.96
CA GLY A 384 -2.82 6.02 -5.81
C GLY A 384 -4.23 6.56 -5.58
N SER A 385 -4.33 7.80 -5.13
CA SER A 385 -5.59 8.49 -4.89
C SER A 385 -5.43 9.98 -5.18
N ILE A 386 -6.52 10.65 -5.54
CA ILE A 386 -6.54 12.11 -5.62
C ILE A 386 -6.39 12.79 -4.25
N TYR A 387 -6.62 12.04 -3.17
CA TYR A 387 -6.51 12.56 -1.81
C TYR A 387 -5.10 12.32 -1.22
N PRO A 388 -4.53 13.32 -0.52
CA PRO A 388 -3.25 13.20 0.18
C PRO A 388 -3.16 11.95 1.08
N HIS A 389 -1.95 11.45 1.33
CA HIS A 389 -1.68 10.20 2.06
C HIS A 389 -2.30 8.93 1.44
N ILE A 390 -2.64 8.98 0.15
CA ILE A 390 -3.26 7.87 -0.59
C ILE A 390 -4.58 7.45 0.09
N LEU A 391 -5.38 8.43 0.51
CA LEU A 391 -6.63 8.15 1.22
C LEU A 391 -7.76 7.85 0.24
N GLU A 392 -8.61 6.87 0.55
CA GLU A 392 -9.77 6.51 -0.28
C GLU A 392 -10.77 7.68 -0.39
N ARG A 393 -10.84 8.53 0.63
CA ARG A 393 -11.72 9.70 0.63
C ARG A 393 -11.05 10.89 1.27
N ARG A 394 -11.64 12.06 1.03
CA ARG A 394 -11.18 13.33 1.57
C ARG A 394 -11.10 13.30 3.09
N TYR A 395 -9.96 13.72 3.60
CA TYR A 395 -9.72 13.99 5.01
C TYR A 395 -8.81 15.22 5.15
N GLU A 396 -9.40 16.31 5.60
CA GLU A 396 -8.72 17.61 5.65
C GLU A 396 -7.97 17.86 6.95
N PHE A 397 -6.91 18.65 6.84
CA PHE A 397 -6.03 19.01 7.95
C PHE A 397 -5.96 20.53 8.11
N SER A 398 -6.40 21.03 9.26
CA SER A 398 -6.22 22.44 9.63
C SER A 398 -4.75 22.73 9.93
N ARG A 399 -4.32 23.94 9.58
CA ARG A 399 -2.95 24.43 9.73
C ARG A 399 -2.96 25.86 10.25
N VAL A 400 -1.82 26.27 10.78
CA VAL A 400 -1.53 27.64 11.20
C VAL A 400 -0.43 28.24 10.33
N ALA A 401 -0.25 29.57 10.40
CA ALA A 401 0.84 30.22 9.70
C ALA A 401 2.18 29.72 10.22
N PRO A 402 3.13 29.32 9.36
CA PRO A 402 4.44 28.92 9.83
C PRO A 402 5.18 30.12 10.45
N GLY A 403 5.97 29.84 11.50
CA GLY A 403 6.79 30.85 12.16
C GLY A 403 6.77 30.70 13.68
N THR A 404 7.52 31.56 14.35
CA THR A 404 7.68 31.57 15.82
C THR A 404 7.09 32.81 16.48
N ASN A 405 6.46 33.69 15.71
CA ASN A 405 5.90 34.96 16.17
C ASN A 405 4.51 34.76 16.79
N PHE A 406 4.44 34.00 17.88
CA PHE A 406 3.21 33.77 18.63
C PHE A 406 2.70 35.08 19.27
N PRO A 407 1.38 35.38 19.24
CA PRO A 407 0.27 34.54 18.80
C PRO A 407 -0.17 34.73 17.33
N VAL A 408 0.62 35.43 16.52
CA VAL A 408 0.27 35.74 15.11
C VAL A 408 0.54 34.56 14.20
N ASN A 409 1.71 33.93 14.35
CA ASN A 409 2.15 32.76 13.60
C ASN A 409 2.65 31.68 14.56
N GLY A 410 2.71 30.45 14.07
CA GLY A 410 3.16 29.27 14.78
C GLY A 410 2.04 28.56 15.53
N PRO A 411 2.35 27.44 16.20
CA PRO A 411 1.37 26.69 16.96
C PRO A 411 0.63 27.57 17.97
N GLY A 412 -0.68 27.39 18.08
CA GLY A 412 -1.59 28.18 18.91
C GLY A 412 -2.17 29.43 18.23
N SER A 413 -1.62 29.86 17.09
CA SER A 413 -2.16 31.01 16.34
C SER A 413 -3.50 30.68 15.64
N PRO A 414 -4.19 31.67 15.04
CA PRO A 414 -5.39 31.44 14.25
C PRO A 414 -5.20 30.41 13.13
N ILE A 415 -6.25 29.62 12.88
CA ILE A 415 -6.28 28.62 11.80
C ILE A 415 -6.33 29.31 10.45
N LEU A 416 -5.47 28.89 9.52
CA LEU A 416 -5.38 29.46 8.17
C LEU A 416 -6.46 28.97 7.22
N ASN A 417 -6.91 27.72 7.41
CA ASN A 417 -7.84 27.04 6.52
C ASN A 417 -9.03 26.45 7.31
N PRO A 418 -9.93 27.31 7.83
CA PRO A 418 -11.11 26.83 8.54
C PRO A 418 -12.15 26.25 7.56
N PHE A 419 -12.77 25.14 7.94
CA PHE A 419 -13.86 24.48 7.23
C PHE A 419 -15.22 24.74 7.91
N VAL A 420 -15.63 26.02 7.97
CA VAL A 420 -16.86 26.43 8.67
C VAL A 420 -18.10 25.77 8.03
N ASN A 421 -19.00 25.26 8.87
CA ASN A 421 -20.20 24.50 8.48
C ASN A 421 -19.90 23.42 7.44
N PRO A 422 -19.01 22.47 7.75
CA PRO A 422 -18.58 21.48 6.79
C PRO A 422 -19.73 20.53 6.44
N SER A 423 -19.79 20.11 5.17
CA SER A 423 -20.66 19.00 4.78
C SER A 423 -20.30 17.74 5.57
N LEU A 424 -21.32 17.07 6.11
CA LEU A 424 -21.19 15.84 6.88
C LEU A 424 -21.49 14.59 6.06
N GLU A 425 -21.75 14.77 4.76
CA GLU A 425 -22.17 13.71 3.86
C GLU A 425 -21.07 12.65 3.71
N GLY A 426 -21.51 11.38 3.70
CA GLY A 426 -20.66 10.18 3.65
C GLY A 426 -20.10 9.80 2.29
N GLY A 427 -20.44 10.56 1.24
CA GLY A 427 -20.09 10.26 -0.15
C GLY A 427 -20.72 11.23 -1.15
N GLY A 428 -20.82 10.81 -2.40
CA GLY A 428 -21.44 11.57 -3.49
C GLY A 428 -20.46 12.44 -4.30
N THR A 429 -21.01 13.27 -5.19
CA THR A 429 -20.23 14.06 -6.17
C THR A 429 -19.51 15.27 -5.57
N ASN A 430 -19.85 15.67 -4.34
CA ASN A 430 -19.18 16.74 -3.61
C ASN A 430 -18.93 16.32 -2.15
N PRO A 431 -17.95 15.44 -1.91
CA PRO A 431 -17.70 14.89 -0.59
C PRO A 431 -17.23 15.97 0.39
N GLY A 432 -17.74 15.88 1.63
CA GLY A 432 -17.34 16.76 2.73
C GLY A 432 -15.86 16.60 3.12
N PRO A 433 -15.30 17.55 3.88
CA PRO A 433 -13.88 17.53 4.25
C PRO A 433 -13.47 16.35 5.15
N TYR A 434 -14.44 15.66 5.77
CA TYR A 434 -14.22 14.55 6.71
C TYR A 434 -14.92 13.26 6.26
N VAL A 435 -15.19 13.13 4.96
CA VAL A 435 -15.96 12.01 4.41
C VAL A 435 -15.29 10.64 4.66
N LEU A 436 -13.97 10.61 4.83
CA LEU A 436 -13.26 9.40 5.25
C LEU A 436 -13.76 8.87 6.60
N CYS A 437 -13.98 9.76 7.57
CA CYS A 437 -14.55 9.41 8.87
C CYS A 437 -16.03 9.02 8.73
N ALA A 438 -16.77 9.75 7.88
CA ALA A 438 -18.18 9.50 7.60
C ALA A 438 -18.46 8.10 7.00
N LYS A 439 -17.42 7.45 6.44
CA LYS A 439 -17.48 6.06 6.01
C LYS A 439 -17.88 5.10 7.13
N CYS A 440 -17.43 5.35 8.35
CA CYS A 440 -17.65 4.47 9.50
C CYS A 440 -18.44 5.15 10.62
N HIS A 441 -18.45 6.49 10.67
CA HIS A 441 -19.07 7.26 11.74
C HIS A 441 -20.16 8.20 11.23
N ASP A 442 -21.29 8.22 11.91
CA ASP A 442 -22.31 9.25 11.80
C ASP A 442 -21.78 10.57 12.38
N LEU A 443 -21.35 11.48 11.49
CA LEU A 443 -20.81 12.78 11.89
C LEU A 443 -21.90 13.69 12.49
N GLY A 444 -23.17 13.49 12.13
CA GLY A 444 -24.29 14.23 12.74
C GLY A 444 -24.41 13.95 14.23
N LYS A 445 -24.26 12.68 14.64
CA LYS A 445 -24.19 12.32 16.07
C LYS A 445 -22.95 12.87 16.78
N ILE A 446 -21.83 13.00 16.09
CA ILE A 446 -20.62 13.60 16.66
C ILE A 446 -20.86 15.08 16.98
N LEU A 447 -21.52 15.80 16.07
CA LEU A 447 -21.84 17.23 16.23
C LEU A 447 -22.99 17.52 17.22
N GLN A 448 -23.67 16.50 17.75
CA GLN A 448 -24.61 16.67 18.86
C GLN A 448 -23.91 16.84 20.22
N ASP A 449 -22.57 16.93 20.25
CA ASP A 449 -21.79 17.19 21.47
C ASP A 449 -21.98 16.17 22.59
N THR A 450 -22.39 14.96 22.23
CA THR A 450 -22.71 13.91 23.20
C THR A 450 -21.48 13.53 24.05
N SER A 451 -20.31 13.42 23.42
CA SER A 451 -19.04 13.01 24.06
C SER A 451 -18.18 14.18 24.55
N PHE A 452 -18.17 15.30 23.83
CA PHE A 452 -17.50 16.54 24.21
C PHE A 452 -18.54 17.66 24.23
N LYS A 453 -18.89 18.13 25.43
CA LYS A 453 -19.95 19.12 25.64
C LYS A 453 -19.38 20.53 25.68
N PRO A 454 -20.17 21.55 25.33
CA PRO A 454 -19.83 22.94 25.64
C PRO A 454 -19.58 23.14 27.14
N GLY A 455 -18.65 24.02 27.47
CA GLY A 455 -18.34 24.42 28.84
C GLY A 455 -19.38 25.40 29.42
N PRO A 456 -19.14 25.93 30.63
CA PRO A 456 -20.09 26.79 31.36
C PRO A 456 -20.53 28.05 30.61
N THR A 457 -19.71 28.55 29.68
CA THR A 457 -20.02 29.73 28.85
C THR A 457 -20.87 29.39 27.63
N GLY A 458 -21.35 28.16 27.49
CA GLY A 458 -22.07 27.67 26.31
C GLY A 458 -21.18 27.49 25.06
N LYS A 459 -19.85 27.59 25.21
CA LYS A 459 -18.86 27.43 24.14
C LYS A 459 -18.05 26.16 24.35
N GLY A 460 -17.63 25.50 23.27
CA GLY A 460 -16.87 24.24 23.30
C GLY A 460 -17.67 23.10 22.67
N GLY A 461 -17.22 21.86 22.83
CA GLY A 461 -17.82 20.72 22.14
C GLY A 461 -17.34 20.55 20.70
N HIS A 462 -17.79 19.49 20.04
CA HIS A 462 -17.50 19.23 18.64
C HIS A 462 -18.17 20.25 17.73
N PHE A 463 -19.43 20.62 17.96
CA PHE A 463 -20.13 21.57 17.11
C PHE A 463 -19.38 22.89 16.99
N THR A 464 -18.98 23.48 18.12
CA THR A 464 -18.22 24.75 18.08
C THR A 464 -16.90 24.60 17.34
N HIS A 465 -16.11 23.55 17.61
CA HIS A 465 -14.79 23.45 16.97
C HIS A 465 -14.87 23.04 15.49
N ILE A 466 -15.75 22.10 15.15
CA ILE A 466 -15.84 21.54 13.80
C ILE A 466 -16.71 22.41 12.88
N SER A 467 -17.88 22.87 13.35
CA SER A 467 -18.82 23.66 12.53
C SER A 467 -18.59 25.15 12.63
N ASP A 468 -18.49 25.72 13.85
CA ASP A 468 -18.38 27.18 13.98
C ASP A 468 -16.97 27.67 13.65
N GLN A 469 -15.94 27.00 14.18
CA GLN A 469 -14.54 27.39 13.99
C GLN A 469 -13.88 26.70 12.79
N GLY A 470 -14.48 25.64 12.23
CA GLY A 470 -13.94 24.95 11.07
C GLY A 470 -12.62 24.22 11.32
N ILE A 471 -12.35 23.80 12.55
CA ILE A 471 -11.12 23.09 12.93
C ILE A 471 -11.28 21.61 12.58
N SER A 472 -10.29 21.04 11.88
CA SER A 472 -10.34 19.64 11.49
C SER A 472 -10.17 18.69 12.67
N CYS A 473 -10.80 17.52 12.58
CA CYS A 473 -10.66 16.43 13.56
C CYS A 473 -9.18 16.06 13.80
N SER A 474 -8.34 16.18 12.78
CA SER A 474 -6.92 15.82 12.81
C SER A 474 -6.08 16.65 13.81
N VAL A 475 -6.54 17.85 14.19
CA VAL A 475 -5.87 18.70 15.19
C VAL A 475 -5.92 18.04 16.57
N CYS A 476 -7.02 17.38 16.88
CA CYS A 476 -7.27 16.76 18.19
C CYS A 476 -7.03 15.25 18.18
N HIS A 477 -7.39 14.57 17.09
CA HIS A 477 -7.38 13.11 16.99
C HIS A 477 -6.25 12.60 16.10
N THR A 478 -5.59 11.53 16.56
CA THR A 478 -4.77 10.67 15.69
C THR A 478 -5.68 9.76 14.86
N ALA A 479 -5.31 9.51 13.61
CA ALA A 479 -6.11 8.68 12.70
C ALA A 479 -5.92 7.17 12.94
N HIS A 480 -4.83 6.76 13.59
CA HIS A 480 -4.51 5.35 13.81
C HIS A 480 -4.75 4.94 15.26
N GLY A 481 -4.05 5.60 16.18
CA GLY A 481 -4.08 5.33 17.60
C GLY A 481 -2.83 5.85 18.29
N MET A 482 -2.66 5.47 19.56
CA MET A 482 -1.54 5.90 20.39
C MET A 482 -1.07 4.74 21.27
N GLY A 483 0.14 4.24 21.01
CA GLY A 483 0.79 3.18 21.81
C GLY A 483 1.66 3.66 22.96
N SER A 484 1.93 4.95 23.03
CA SER A 484 2.79 5.56 24.07
C SER A 484 1.94 6.24 25.14
N LEU A 485 2.46 6.24 26.36
CA LEU A 485 1.76 6.83 27.51
C LEU A 485 2.30 8.22 27.80
N SER A 486 1.41 9.12 28.21
CA SER A 486 1.75 10.44 28.72
C SER A 486 0.84 10.76 29.90
N ALA A 487 1.39 11.40 30.93
CA ALA A 487 0.62 11.86 32.09
C ALA A 487 -0.41 12.94 31.72
N ASN A 488 -0.13 13.71 30.67
CA ASN A 488 -0.96 14.83 30.23
C ASN A 488 -1.93 14.45 29.10
N ILE A 489 -1.57 13.46 28.28
CA ILE A 489 -2.36 13.03 27.12
C ILE A 489 -2.42 11.50 27.13
N SER A 490 -3.50 10.95 27.67
CA SER A 490 -3.65 9.50 27.85
C SER A 490 -3.89 8.70 26.57
N GLY A 491 -4.26 9.37 25.47
CA GLY A 491 -4.65 8.73 24.21
C GLY A 491 -6.09 8.21 24.17
N GLN A 492 -6.86 8.41 25.25
CA GLN A 492 -8.27 8.02 25.29
C GLN A 492 -9.05 8.70 24.16
N ARG A 493 -9.94 7.95 23.50
CA ARG A 493 -10.75 8.43 22.35
C ARG A 493 -9.89 8.94 21.20
N MET A 494 -8.70 8.36 21.04
CA MET A 494 -7.72 8.71 20.02
C MET A 494 -7.29 10.18 20.08
N VAL A 495 -7.38 10.84 21.24
CA VAL A 495 -6.94 12.23 21.40
C VAL A 495 -5.41 12.27 21.48
N ASN A 496 -4.79 12.92 20.50
CA ASN A 496 -3.36 13.19 20.42
C ASN A 496 -3.12 14.40 19.52
N PHE A 497 -2.82 15.54 20.12
CA PHE A 497 -2.83 16.80 19.40
C PHE A 497 -1.72 16.92 18.37
N ASP A 498 -2.01 17.64 17.29
CA ASP A 498 -1.01 18.07 16.33
C ASP A 498 -0.27 19.32 16.83
N VAL A 499 0.97 19.16 17.28
CA VAL A 499 1.76 20.25 17.88
C VAL A 499 2.36 21.21 16.85
N ASN A 500 2.13 20.95 15.56
CA ASN A 500 2.32 21.98 14.53
C ASN A 500 1.16 22.99 14.53
N VAL A 501 0.04 22.67 15.18
CA VAL A 501 -1.17 23.51 15.24
C VAL A 501 -1.43 24.03 16.65
N VAL A 502 -1.24 23.20 17.68
CA VAL A 502 -1.48 23.59 19.08
C VAL A 502 -0.17 23.89 19.82
N ALA A 503 -0.23 24.80 20.79
CA ALA A 503 0.88 25.13 21.68
C ALA A 503 0.53 24.87 23.16
N PRO A 504 1.53 24.82 24.06
CA PRO A 504 1.30 24.96 25.48
C PRO A 504 0.55 26.25 25.83
N ASN A 505 -0.30 26.22 26.85
CA ASN A 505 -0.93 27.42 27.41
C ASN A 505 0.03 28.03 28.45
N GLY A 506 0.83 29.00 28.02
CA GLY A 506 1.92 29.56 28.83
C GLY A 506 2.91 28.48 29.26
N THR A 507 3.09 28.30 30.57
CA THR A 507 3.93 27.24 31.14
C THR A 507 3.21 25.91 31.31
N SER A 508 1.89 25.86 31.07
CA SER A 508 1.09 24.65 31.24
C SER A 508 1.26 23.73 30.04
N PRO A 509 1.64 22.45 30.25
CA PRO A 509 1.82 21.52 29.15
C PRO A 509 0.48 21.23 28.45
N ILE A 510 0.56 20.89 27.16
CA ILE A 510 -0.59 20.41 26.38
C ILE A 510 -1.17 19.18 27.10
N SER A 511 -2.44 19.24 27.48
CA SER A 511 -3.10 18.15 28.18
C SER A 511 -4.57 17.98 27.80
N TYR A 512 -5.09 16.77 28.01
CA TYR A 512 -6.49 16.40 27.84
C TYR A 512 -6.99 15.63 29.05
N ASN A 513 -8.10 16.08 29.63
CA ASN A 513 -8.77 15.40 30.73
C ASN A 513 -10.19 14.99 30.30
N HIS A 514 -10.39 13.69 30.09
CA HIS A 514 -11.68 13.13 29.71
C HIS A 514 -12.77 13.36 30.77
N THR A 515 -12.44 13.22 32.06
CA THR A 515 -13.41 13.37 33.17
C THR A 515 -13.92 14.80 33.25
N ALA A 516 -13.01 15.78 33.18
CA ALA A 516 -13.37 17.19 33.16
C ALA A 516 -13.92 17.65 31.80
N LYS A 517 -13.66 16.87 30.73
CA LYS A 517 -13.96 17.22 29.33
C LYS A 517 -13.28 18.51 28.90
N THR A 518 -12.04 18.72 29.35
CA THR A 518 -11.25 19.92 29.07
C THR A 518 -9.91 19.58 28.44
N CYS A 519 -9.37 20.56 27.72
CA CYS A 519 -8.02 20.55 27.21
C CYS A 519 -7.28 21.76 27.79
N VAL A 520 -6.01 21.61 28.16
CA VAL A 520 -5.15 22.75 28.52
C VAL A 520 -4.14 22.94 27.41
N LEU A 521 -4.31 23.99 26.62
CA LEU A 521 -3.47 24.31 25.45
C LEU A 521 -3.81 25.69 24.90
N ALA A 522 -2.95 26.24 24.06
CA ALA A 522 -3.25 27.36 23.17
C ALA A 522 -3.61 26.84 21.77
N CYS A 523 -4.73 27.28 21.21
CA CYS A 523 -5.19 26.91 19.87
C CYS A 523 -6.03 28.03 19.27
N HIS A 524 -5.92 28.24 17.96
CA HIS A 524 -6.75 29.15 17.18
C HIS A 524 -6.84 30.59 17.74
N GLY A 525 -5.80 31.05 18.44
CA GLY A 525 -5.75 32.38 19.06
C GLY A 525 -6.34 32.47 20.48
N TYR A 526 -6.65 31.34 21.10
CA TYR A 526 -7.23 31.27 22.45
C TYR A 526 -6.48 30.32 23.37
N ASP A 527 -6.39 30.70 24.64
CA ASP A 527 -5.95 29.85 25.74
C ASP A 527 -7.14 29.05 26.26
N HIS A 528 -7.00 27.73 26.30
CA HIS A 528 -7.92 26.79 26.92
C HIS A 528 -7.37 26.39 28.29
N ASN A 529 -8.19 26.54 29.34
CA ASN A 529 -7.79 26.32 30.72
C ASN A 529 -8.37 25.01 31.30
N SER A 530 -7.78 24.54 32.41
CA SER A 530 -8.15 23.27 33.04
C SER A 530 -9.58 23.24 33.58
N ASP A 531 -10.12 24.40 33.94
CA ASP A 531 -11.49 24.58 34.42
C ASP A 531 -12.53 24.70 33.29
N GLY A 532 -12.09 24.62 32.03
CA GLY A 532 -12.93 24.72 30.84
C GLY A 532 -13.21 26.15 30.39
N THR A 533 -12.64 27.16 31.05
CA THR A 533 -12.68 28.54 30.55
C THR A 533 -11.76 28.70 29.34
N VAL A 534 -12.12 29.64 28.46
CA VAL A 534 -11.37 29.97 27.25
C VAL A 534 -11.19 31.48 27.19
N ALA A 535 -9.98 31.96 26.90
CA ALA A 535 -9.66 33.38 26.82
C ALA A 535 -8.86 33.71 25.55
N PRO A 536 -9.09 34.86 24.89
CA PRO A 536 -8.25 35.29 23.77
C PRO A 536 -6.80 35.51 24.21
N ILE A 537 -5.85 35.07 23.39
CA ILE A 537 -4.43 35.31 23.64
C ILE A 537 -4.11 36.78 23.32
N PRO A 538 -3.52 37.56 24.25
CA PRO A 538 -3.18 38.96 24.01
C PRO A 538 -2.21 39.14 22.84
N SER A 539 -2.56 39.99 21.86
CA SER A 539 -1.66 40.32 20.76
C SER A 539 -0.61 41.37 21.18
N PRO A 540 0.66 41.25 20.78
CA PRO A 540 1.67 42.28 21.02
C PRO A 540 1.33 43.52 20.17
N GLY A 541 0.60 44.47 20.76
CA GLY A 541 0.18 45.71 20.09
C GLY A 541 -1.06 46.38 20.68
N SER A 542 -1.86 45.66 21.47
CA SER A 542 -3.05 46.19 22.14
C SER A 542 -2.74 46.69 23.56
N ALA A 543 -1.68 47.49 23.72
CA ALA A 543 -1.59 48.33 24.91
C ALA A 543 -2.71 49.39 24.82
N PRO A 544 -3.56 49.57 25.84
CA PRO A 544 -4.54 50.64 25.83
C PRO A 544 -3.79 51.96 25.78
N THR A 545 -4.00 52.75 24.74
CA THR A 545 -3.51 54.12 24.69
C THR A 545 -4.13 54.86 25.89
N HIS A 546 -3.30 55.14 26.89
CA HIS A 546 -3.68 56.02 27.98
C HIS A 546 -4.14 57.34 27.35
N ARG A 547 -5.45 57.60 27.37
CA ARG A 547 -5.98 58.94 27.11
C ARG A 547 -5.41 59.86 28.18
N GLY A 548 -4.35 60.57 27.82
CA GLY A 548 -3.82 61.68 28.59
C GLY A 548 -4.94 62.67 28.83
N ARG A 549 -5.29 62.85 30.11
CA ARG A 549 -6.19 63.88 30.60
C ARG A 549 -5.55 65.22 30.24
N GLN A 550 -6.03 65.87 29.18
CA GLN A 550 -5.68 67.26 28.89
C GLN A 550 -6.21 68.12 30.05
N GLY A 551 -5.30 68.63 30.85
CA GLY A 551 -5.58 69.69 31.81
C GLY A 551 -5.89 70.97 31.05
N THR A 552 -7.10 71.48 31.25
CA THR A 552 -7.51 72.84 30.90
C THR A 552 -6.66 73.84 31.67
N ARG A 553 -6.03 74.78 30.96
CA ARG A 553 -5.70 76.10 31.49
C ARG A 553 -6.87 77.04 31.31
#